data_AF-A0ABC9E0E5-F1
#
_entry.id   AF-A0ABC9E0E5-F1
#
_cell.length_a   1.000
_cell.length_b   1.000
_cell.length_c   1.000
_cell.angle_alpha   90.00
_cell.angle_beta   90.00
_cell.angle_gamma   90.00
#
_symmetry.space_group_name_H-M   'P 1'
#
loop_
_entity.id
_entity.type
_entity.pdbx_description
1 polymer ?
#
loop_
_entity_poly.entity_id
_entity_poly.type
_entity_poly.pdbx_seq_one_letter_code
_entity_poly.pdbx_strand_id
1 'polypeptide(L)'
;MTAAAAAPMHEEEQPAGPMTWKEMVGVVVALLSIPLVLYFYVAFAMQLARSSQDEPARYSVELVGATGIVPAALAPGAAAPPAFQLLVRLDNGRIIDMNGGCGDVVVSYAGVPLARGRVPALSVGTKKVATVAVDATSGGVGIPEDLFRLMSEERRRSGVARLEVDLWLQRGLFTCRVDLHGERHTSECKERNFIYSS
;
A
#
# COMPACT_ATOMS: atom_id res chain seq x y z
N MET A 1 40.36 86.36 -32.39
CA MET A 1 41.17 85.23 -32.88
C MET A 1 40.96 84.10 -31.88
N THR A 2 39.88 83.34 -32.10
CA THR A 2 39.89 81.94 -32.57
C THR A 2 40.12 80.94 -31.45
N ALA A 3 39.00 80.37 -31.01
CA ALA A 3 38.91 79.19 -30.17
C ALA A 3 39.48 77.95 -30.89
N ALA A 4 40.08 77.04 -30.14
CA ALA A 4 40.18 75.64 -30.52
C ALA A 4 39.84 74.79 -29.29
N ALA A 5 38.68 74.15 -29.37
CA ALA A 5 38.21 73.13 -28.45
C ALA A 5 39.05 71.85 -28.61
N ALA A 6 39.43 71.21 -27.49
CA ALA A 6 39.94 69.85 -27.50
C ALA A 6 38.78 68.89 -27.19
N ALA A 7 38.58 67.94 -28.10
CA ALA A 7 37.53 66.93 -28.16
C ALA A 7 37.72 65.81 -27.09
N PRO A 8 36.68 65.02 -26.76
CA PRO A 8 36.70 64.07 -25.66
C PRO A 8 37.50 62.81 -26.01
N MET A 9 38.21 62.25 -25.01
CA MET A 9 38.81 60.92 -25.11
C MET A 9 37.72 59.87 -25.16
N HIS A 10 37.59 59.20 -26.29
CA HIS A 10 36.80 57.98 -26.43
C HIS A 10 37.53 56.84 -25.73
N GLU A 11 36.84 56.24 -24.75
CA GLU A 11 37.18 54.95 -24.18
C GLU A 11 36.86 53.89 -25.24
N GLU A 12 37.90 53.38 -25.91
CA GLU A 12 37.77 52.34 -26.92
C GLU A 12 37.63 50.99 -26.21
N GLU A 13 36.40 50.47 -26.18
CA GLU A 13 36.08 49.16 -25.61
C GLU A 13 36.84 48.07 -26.38
N GLN A 14 37.84 47.49 -25.70
CA GLN A 14 38.81 46.58 -26.29
C GLN A 14 38.15 45.25 -26.70
N PRO A 15 38.26 44.80 -27.97
CA PRO A 15 37.58 43.59 -28.42
C PRO A 15 38.20 42.34 -27.80
N ALA A 16 37.36 41.50 -27.19
CA ALA A 16 37.76 40.23 -26.58
C ALA A 16 38.50 39.34 -27.59
N GLY A 17 39.77 39.00 -27.30
CA GLY A 17 40.61 38.17 -28.16
C GLY A 17 40.13 36.72 -28.31
N PRO A 18 40.63 35.98 -29.31
CA PRO A 18 40.19 34.61 -29.60
C PRO A 18 40.54 33.66 -28.44
N MET A 19 39.51 32.99 -27.90
CA MET A 19 39.63 32.02 -26.80
C MET A 19 40.58 30.86 -27.14
N THR A 20 41.35 30.40 -26.15
CA THR A 20 42.32 29.31 -26.32
C THR A 20 41.61 27.93 -26.30
N TRP A 21 42.16 26.92 -26.99
CA TRP A 21 41.57 25.56 -27.05
C TRP A 21 41.29 24.93 -25.68
N LYS A 22 42.15 25.20 -24.68
CA LYS A 22 41.98 24.72 -23.30
C LYS A 22 40.77 25.36 -22.63
N GLU A 23 40.54 26.65 -22.87
CA GLU A 23 39.35 27.36 -22.39
C GLU A 23 38.10 26.91 -23.13
N MET A 24 38.19 26.66 -24.44
CA MET A 24 37.08 26.12 -25.22
C MET A 24 36.66 24.73 -24.74
N VAL A 25 37.63 23.83 -24.46
CA VAL A 25 37.35 22.52 -23.84
C VAL A 25 36.75 22.70 -22.45
N GLY A 26 37.27 23.63 -21.63
CA GLY A 26 36.73 23.94 -20.31
C GLY A 26 35.27 24.42 -20.36
N VAL A 27 34.94 25.32 -21.30
CA VAL A 27 33.59 25.84 -21.51
C VAL A 27 32.65 24.73 -21.97
N VAL A 28 33.07 23.87 -22.90
CA VAL A 28 32.25 22.73 -23.36
C VAL A 28 31.99 21.75 -22.21
N VAL A 29 33.01 21.43 -21.41
CA VAL A 29 32.87 20.57 -20.23
C VAL A 29 31.94 21.21 -19.19
N ALA A 30 32.04 22.52 -18.96
CA ALA A 30 31.15 23.25 -18.07
C ALA A 30 29.70 23.20 -18.57
N LEU A 31 29.47 23.48 -19.86
CA LEU A 31 28.14 23.47 -20.47
C LEU A 31 27.47 22.08 -20.42
N LEU A 32 28.24 21.00 -20.46
CA LEU A 32 27.71 19.63 -20.35
C LEU A 32 27.57 19.16 -18.90
N SER A 33 28.47 19.59 -18.00
CA SER A 33 28.45 19.19 -16.60
C SER A 33 27.37 19.90 -15.79
N ILE A 34 27.10 21.18 -16.05
CA ILE A 34 26.06 21.96 -15.34
C ILE A 34 24.66 21.32 -15.47
N PRO A 35 24.13 20.99 -16.66
CA PRO A 35 22.81 20.36 -16.77
C PRO A 35 22.80 18.95 -16.19
N LEU A 36 23.91 18.21 -16.25
CA LEU A 36 24.03 16.89 -15.65
C LEU A 36 23.95 16.98 -14.11
N VAL A 37 24.69 17.91 -13.50
CA VAL A 37 24.65 18.17 -12.05
C VAL A 37 23.27 18.67 -11.64
N LEU A 38 22.67 19.59 -12.40
CA LEU A 38 21.31 20.08 -12.15
C LEU A 38 20.30 18.92 -12.20
N TYR A 39 20.41 18.04 -13.20
CA TYR A 39 19.56 16.86 -13.32
C TYR A 39 19.68 15.95 -12.09
N PHE A 40 20.90 15.62 -11.65
CA PHE A 40 21.09 14.82 -10.45
C PHE A 40 20.58 15.50 -9.19
N TYR A 41 20.79 16.82 -9.05
CA TYR A 41 20.26 17.59 -7.93
C TYR A 41 18.74 17.57 -7.89
N VAL A 42 18.08 17.83 -9.01
CA VAL A 42 16.61 17.81 -9.13
C VAL A 42 16.07 16.39 -8.89
N ALA A 43 16.71 15.36 -9.45
CA ALA A 43 16.34 13.96 -9.20
C ALA A 43 16.48 13.58 -7.72
N PHE A 44 17.56 13.98 -7.07
CA PHE A 44 17.80 13.74 -5.65
C PHE A 44 16.79 14.48 -4.77
N ALA A 45 16.53 15.77 -5.04
CA ALA A 45 15.52 16.56 -4.34
C ALA A 45 14.12 15.95 -4.49
N MET A 46 13.75 15.51 -5.69
CA MET A 46 12.49 14.80 -5.93
C MET A 46 12.41 13.48 -5.16
N GLN A 47 13.53 12.74 -5.07
CA GLN A 47 13.57 11.48 -4.33
C GLN A 47 13.39 11.71 -2.82
N LEU A 48 14.06 12.73 -2.27
CA LEU A 48 13.88 13.13 -0.87
C LEU A 48 12.43 13.54 -0.61
N ALA A 49 11.85 14.39 -1.46
CA ALA A 49 10.48 14.84 -1.33
C ALA A 49 9.48 13.66 -1.34
N ARG A 50 9.66 12.67 -2.22
CA ARG A 50 8.84 11.45 -2.23
C ARG A 50 9.01 10.61 -0.96
N SER A 51 10.25 10.46 -0.49
CA SER A 51 10.52 9.70 0.74
C SER A 51 9.91 10.34 1.98
N SER A 52 9.77 11.66 1.99
CA SER A 52 9.19 12.44 3.10
C SER A 52 7.67 12.53 3.09
N GLN A 53 6.99 12.08 2.02
CA GLN A 53 5.52 12.09 2.01
C GLN A 53 5.02 11.12 3.08
N ASP A 54 4.09 11.54 3.92
CA ASP A 54 3.46 10.67 4.93
C ASP A 54 2.12 10.17 4.39
N GLU A 55 2.04 8.89 4.04
CA GLU A 55 0.83 8.26 3.49
C GLU A 55 0.20 7.36 4.56
N PRO A 56 -1.14 7.31 4.69
CA PRO A 56 -1.79 6.37 5.60
C PRO A 56 -1.39 4.92 5.32
N ALA A 57 -1.35 4.12 6.38
CA ALA A 57 -1.09 2.69 6.26
C ALA A 57 -2.23 2.01 5.50
N ARG A 58 -1.88 1.07 4.62
CA ARG A 58 -2.85 0.29 3.85
C ARG A 58 -2.85 -1.15 4.33
N TYR A 59 -4.04 -1.73 4.35
CA TYR A 59 -4.28 -3.08 4.82
C TYR A 59 -4.89 -3.85 3.67
N SER A 60 -4.36 -5.03 3.40
CA SER A 60 -4.95 -5.95 2.43
C SER A 60 -4.91 -7.37 2.92
N VAL A 61 -5.83 -8.18 2.41
CA VAL A 61 -5.97 -9.59 2.79
C VAL A 61 -5.99 -10.45 1.54
N GLU A 62 -5.28 -11.55 1.59
CA GLU A 62 -5.38 -12.62 0.61
C GLU A 62 -5.91 -13.89 1.28
N LEU A 63 -6.93 -14.50 0.68
CA LEU A 63 -7.42 -15.81 1.08
C LEU A 63 -6.59 -16.90 0.39
N VAL A 64 -5.69 -17.55 1.14
CA VAL A 64 -4.79 -18.56 0.58
C VAL A 64 -5.35 -19.98 0.67
N GLY A 65 -6.26 -20.23 1.61
CA GLY A 65 -6.91 -21.53 1.77
C GLY A 65 -8.21 -21.47 2.55
N ALA A 66 -9.12 -22.39 2.24
CA ALA A 66 -10.35 -22.60 2.99
C ALA A 66 -10.66 -24.09 3.06
N THR A 67 -11.02 -24.58 4.24
CA THR A 67 -11.35 -25.98 4.50
C THR A 67 -12.59 -26.05 5.41
N GLY A 68 -13.25 -27.22 5.46
CA GLY A 68 -14.42 -27.39 6.32
C GLY A 68 -15.66 -26.59 5.89
N ILE A 69 -15.72 -26.12 4.64
CA ILE A 69 -16.87 -25.37 4.11
C ILE A 69 -17.96 -26.36 3.69
N VAL A 70 -18.67 -26.90 4.68
CA VAL A 70 -19.77 -27.85 4.50
C VAL A 70 -20.93 -27.52 5.45
N PRO A 71 -22.19 -27.90 5.12
CA PRO A 71 -23.33 -27.81 6.03
C PRO A 71 -23.08 -28.54 7.34
N ALA A 72 -23.49 -27.92 8.46
CA ALA A 72 -23.43 -28.55 9.79
C ALA A 72 -24.22 -29.87 9.88
N ALA A 73 -25.33 -29.98 9.14
CA ALA A 73 -26.18 -31.17 9.13
C ALA A 73 -25.50 -32.41 8.55
N LEU A 74 -24.49 -32.25 7.69
CA LEU A 74 -23.83 -33.36 7.01
C LEU A 74 -22.80 -34.10 7.86
N ALA A 75 -22.49 -33.63 9.08
CA ALA A 75 -21.64 -34.39 10.00
C ALA A 75 -21.75 -33.91 11.46
N PRO A 76 -22.72 -34.44 12.22
CA PRO A 76 -22.72 -34.36 13.68
C PRO A 76 -21.45 -35.04 14.22
N GLY A 77 -20.43 -34.25 14.59
CA GLY A 77 -19.20 -34.74 15.21
C GLY A 77 -18.06 -35.20 14.28
N ALA A 78 -18.18 -35.05 12.95
CA ALA A 78 -17.14 -35.51 12.00
C ALA A 78 -16.72 -34.50 10.91
N ALA A 79 -17.46 -33.42 10.66
CA ALA A 79 -17.00 -32.38 9.72
C ALA A 79 -15.94 -31.54 10.41
N ALA A 80 -14.79 -31.39 9.74
CA ALA A 80 -13.80 -30.41 10.14
C ALA A 80 -14.49 -29.03 10.20
N PRO A 81 -14.33 -28.27 11.30
CA PRO A 81 -14.89 -26.94 11.41
C PRO A 81 -14.35 -26.04 10.29
N PRO A 82 -15.16 -25.09 9.78
CA PRO A 82 -14.70 -24.07 8.86
C PRO A 82 -13.40 -23.42 9.33
N ALA A 83 -12.40 -23.47 8.46
CA ALA A 83 -11.11 -22.86 8.71
C ALA A 83 -10.62 -22.14 7.45
N PHE A 84 -10.10 -20.93 7.64
CA PHE A 84 -9.62 -20.04 6.59
C PHE A 84 -8.18 -19.64 6.91
N GLN A 85 -7.31 -19.79 5.91
CA GLN A 85 -5.93 -19.36 5.96
C GLN A 85 -5.83 -18.04 5.21
N LEU A 86 -5.40 -17.00 5.92
CA LEU A 86 -5.33 -15.64 5.40
C LEU A 86 -3.88 -15.14 5.45
N LEU A 87 -3.48 -14.37 4.44
CA LEU A 87 -2.31 -13.52 4.52
C LEU A 87 -2.78 -12.08 4.69
N VAL A 88 -2.48 -11.50 5.85
CA VAL A 88 -2.75 -10.08 6.13
C VAL A 88 -1.49 -9.30 5.78
N ARG A 89 -1.60 -8.41 4.81
CA ARG A 89 -0.53 -7.53 4.34
C ARG A 89 -0.74 -6.14 4.91
N LEU A 90 0.32 -5.60 5.48
CA LEU A 90 0.36 -4.28 6.07
C LEU A 90 1.43 -3.46 5.36
N ASP A 91 1.00 -2.40 4.68
CA ASP A 91 1.87 -1.47 3.97
C ASP A 91 1.98 -0.17 4.77
N ASN A 92 3.13 0.02 5.44
CA ASN A 92 3.39 1.23 6.19
C ASN A 92 3.86 2.35 5.26
N GLY A 93 2.90 3.09 4.73
CA GLY A 93 3.14 4.31 3.96
C GLY A 93 3.70 5.47 4.78
N ARG A 94 3.89 5.35 6.10
CA ARG A 94 4.31 6.46 6.96
C ARG A 94 5.81 6.64 7.04
N ILE A 95 6.23 7.85 7.43
CA ILE A 95 7.63 8.19 7.70
C ILE A 95 8.11 7.75 9.10
N ILE A 96 7.23 7.14 9.89
CA ILE A 96 7.49 6.60 11.22
C ILE A 96 7.18 5.10 11.28
N ASP A 97 7.87 4.40 12.17
CA ASP A 97 7.61 2.99 12.44
C ASP A 97 6.20 2.76 12.99
N MET A 98 5.64 1.60 12.63
CA MET A 98 4.31 1.18 13.00
C MET A 98 4.38 0.01 13.98
N ASN A 99 4.24 0.29 15.28
CA ASN A 99 4.30 -0.73 16.33
C ASN A 99 2.89 -1.13 16.80
N GLY A 100 2.75 -2.36 17.32
CA GLY A 100 1.55 -2.79 18.03
C GLY A 100 0.41 -3.34 17.17
N GLY A 101 0.70 -3.84 15.97
CA GLY A 101 -0.31 -4.39 15.04
C GLY A 101 -0.91 -5.73 15.45
N CYS A 102 -1.26 -5.95 16.72
CA CYS A 102 -2.07 -7.10 17.12
C CYS A 102 -3.56 -6.80 16.95
N GLY A 103 -4.35 -7.83 16.73
CA GLY A 103 -5.78 -7.68 16.58
C GLY A 103 -6.51 -8.98 16.39
N ASP A 104 -7.80 -8.90 16.08
CA ASP A 104 -8.63 -10.06 15.80
C ASP A 104 -9.13 -9.99 14.35
N VAL A 105 -9.30 -11.16 13.74
CA VAL A 105 -9.91 -11.28 12.42
C VAL A 105 -11.23 -12.04 12.54
N VAL A 106 -12.24 -11.57 11.83
CA VAL A 106 -13.51 -12.27 11.69
C VAL A 106 -13.79 -12.48 10.21
N VAL A 107 -13.98 -13.73 9.81
CA VAL A 107 -14.44 -14.09 8.47
C VAL A 107 -15.95 -14.28 8.54
N SER A 108 -16.69 -13.58 7.71
CA SER A 108 -18.15 -13.63 7.68
C SER A 108 -18.69 -13.80 6.26
N TYR A 109 -19.91 -14.33 6.19
CA TYR A 109 -20.69 -14.41 4.96
C TYR A 109 -22.09 -13.90 5.23
N ALA A 110 -22.57 -12.97 4.40
CA ALA A 110 -23.86 -12.30 4.59
C ALA A 110 -24.08 -11.76 6.02
N GLY A 111 -23.00 -11.23 6.63
CA GLY A 111 -23.01 -10.69 8.00
C GLY A 111 -22.97 -11.74 9.12
N VAL A 112 -22.98 -13.04 8.79
CA VAL A 112 -22.88 -14.13 9.78
C VAL A 112 -21.41 -14.54 9.95
N PRO A 113 -20.84 -14.48 11.17
CA PRO A 113 -19.46 -14.87 11.41
C PRO A 113 -19.29 -16.38 11.24
N LEU A 114 -18.37 -16.78 10.36
CA LEU A 114 -18.02 -18.17 10.07
C LEU A 114 -16.79 -18.63 10.86
N ALA A 115 -15.81 -17.75 11.05
CA ALA A 115 -14.56 -18.07 11.72
C ALA A 115 -13.93 -16.84 12.38
N ARG A 116 -13.11 -17.09 13.40
CA ARG A 116 -12.34 -16.06 14.09
C ARG A 116 -10.87 -16.48 14.18
N GLY A 117 -9.98 -15.50 14.11
CA GLY A 117 -8.55 -15.70 14.26
C GLY A 117 -7.91 -14.52 14.96
N ARG A 118 -6.62 -14.62 15.25
CA ARG A 118 -5.84 -13.55 15.88
C ARG A 118 -4.73 -13.10 14.94
N VAL A 119 -4.67 -11.80 14.69
CA VAL A 119 -3.57 -11.18 13.97
C VAL A 119 -2.39 -11.05 14.94
N PRO A 120 -1.22 -11.66 14.63
CA PRO A 120 -0.04 -11.57 15.49
C PRO A 120 0.39 -10.12 15.67
N ALA A 121 0.98 -9.80 16.83
CA ALA A 121 1.64 -8.52 17.01
C ALA A 121 2.76 -8.38 15.97
N LEU A 122 2.71 -7.29 15.20
CA LEU A 122 3.68 -7.04 14.16
C LEU A 122 4.12 -5.57 14.21
N SER A 123 5.40 -5.36 13.94
CA SER A 123 5.98 -4.02 13.81
C SER A 123 6.49 -3.83 12.39
N VAL A 124 6.07 -2.75 11.74
CA VAL A 124 6.45 -2.44 10.36
C VAL A 124 7.29 -1.19 10.36
N GLY A 125 8.52 -1.29 9.85
CA GLY A 125 9.40 -0.13 9.73
C GLY A 125 8.84 0.95 8.81
N THR A 126 9.39 2.15 8.89
CA THR A 126 9.12 3.27 7.98
C THR A 126 9.17 2.83 6.51
N LYS A 127 8.14 3.16 5.73
CA LYS A 127 8.05 2.85 4.28
C LYS A 127 8.26 1.37 3.93
N LYS A 128 7.95 0.46 4.87
CA LYS A 128 8.10 -0.98 4.69
C LYS A 128 6.75 -1.68 4.63
N VAL A 129 6.80 -2.91 4.15
CA VAL A 129 5.65 -3.82 4.08
C VAL A 129 5.95 -5.03 4.94
N ALA A 130 4.93 -5.52 5.63
CA ALA A 130 4.97 -6.81 6.30
C ALA A 130 3.75 -7.65 5.93
N THR A 131 3.92 -8.96 5.94
CA THR A 131 2.83 -9.92 5.71
C THR A 131 2.84 -10.93 6.84
N VAL A 132 1.68 -11.21 7.41
CA VAL A 132 1.51 -12.21 8.48
C VAL A 132 0.44 -13.22 8.08
N ALA A 133 0.71 -14.49 8.38
CA ALA A 133 -0.27 -15.55 8.23
C ALA A 133 -1.23 -15.55 9.42
N VAL A 134 -2.51 -15.73 9.14
CA VAL A 134 -3.58 -15.78 10.14
C VAL A 134 -4.50 -16.95 9.84
N ASP A 135 -4.61 -17.86 10.80
CA ASP A 135 -5.58 -18.95 10.75
C ASP A 135 -6.84 -18.52 11.50
N ALA A 136 -7.96 -18.47 10.78
CA ALA A 136 -9.27 -18.23 11.36
C ALA A 136 -10.06 -19.54 11.40
N THR A 137 -10.58 -19.92 12.56
CA THR A 137 -11.37 -21.15 12.74
C THR A 137 -12.72 -20.85 13.38
N SER A 138 -13.71 -21.71 13.13
CA SER A 138 -15.05 -21.56 13.72
C SER A 138 -15.15 -22.03 15.17
N GLY A 139 -14.07 -22.57 15.75
CA GLY A 139 -14.10 -23.14 17.11
C GLY A 139 -15.01 -24.37 17.25
N GLY A 140 -15.29 -25.09 16.16
CA GLY A 140 -16.14 -26.28 16.17
C GLY A 140 -17.58 -26.04 15.70
N VAL A 141 -17.95 -24.79 15.38
CA VAL A 141 -19.29 -24.45 14.88
C VAL A 141 -19.35 -24.67 13.37
N GLY A 142 -20.28 -25.50 12.91
CA GLY A 142 -20.51 -25.71 11.47
C GLY A 142 -21.28 -24.55 10.82
N ILE A 143 -21.32 -24.54 9.49
CA ILE A 143 -22.11 -23.54 8.74
C ILE A 143 -23.59 -23.94 8.76
N PRO A 144 -24.52 -23.06 9.18
CA PRO A 144 -25.95 -23.32 9.07
C PRO A 144 -26.37 -23.68 7.64
N GLU A 145 -27.28 -24.64 7.49
CA GLU A 145 -27.65 -25.18 6.17
C GLU A 145 -28.20 -24.11 5.21
N ASP A 146 -29.05 -23.22 5.71
CA ASP A 146 -29.57 -22.10 4.92
C ASP A 146 -28.46 -21.16 4.44
N LEU A 147 -27.48 -20.87 5.31
CA LEU A 147 -26.35 -20.01 4.96
C LEU A 147 -25.43 -20.67 3.93
N PHE A 148 -25.20 -21.98 4.06
CA PHE A 148 -24.44 -22.75 3.09
C PHE A 148 -25.16 -22.82 1.73
N ARG A 149 -26.48 -22.96 1.73
CA ARG A 149 -27.30 -22.93 0.52
C ARG A 149 -27.18 -21.58 -0.18
N LEU A 150 -27.29 -20.47 0.54
CA LEU A 150 -27.08 -19.12 -0.01
C LEU A 150 -25.69 -18.97 -0.65
N MET A 151 -24.64 -19.41 0.06
CA MET A 151 -23.27 -19.39 -0.43
C MET A 151 -23.08 -20.22 -1.71
N SER A 152 -23.73 -21.37 -1.77
CA SER A 152 -23.70 -22.26 -2.94
C SER A 152 -24.45 -21.68 -4.14
N GLU A 153 -25.58 -21.02 -3.90
CA GLU A 153 -26.36 -20.34 -4.93
C GLU A 153 -25.60 -19.13 -5.51
N GLU A 154 -24.97 -18.30 -4.67
CA GLU A 154 -24.14 -17.19 -5.14
C GLU A 154 -22.99 -17.71 -6.00
N ARG A 155 -22.28 -18.74 -5.52
CA ARG A 155 -21.21 -19.39 -6.29
C ARG A 155 -21.71 -19.88 -7.64
N ARG A 156 -22.87 -20.54 -7.68
CA ARG A 156 -23.43 -21.04 -8.95
C ARG A 156 -23.73 -19.92 -9.93
N ARG A 157 -24.14 -18.74 -9.46
CA ARG A 157 -24.50 -17.58 -10.29
C ARG A 157 -23.28 -16.75 -10.72
N SER A 158 -22.30 -16.58 -9.85
CA SER A 158 -21.20 -15.64 -10.03
C SER A 158 -19.82 -16.30 -10.19
N GLY A 159 -19.74 -17.63 -10.04
CA GLY A 159 -18.50 -18.40 -10.06
C GLY A 159 -17.77 -18.44 -8.71
N VAL A 160 -18.07 -17.51 -7.81
CA VAL A 160 -17.43 -17.34 -6.49
C VAL A 160 -18.47 -17.02 -5.43
N ALA A 161 -18.14 -17.27 -4.15
CA ALA A 161 -18.91 -16.75 -3.02
C ALA A 161 -18.09 -15.68 -2.30
N ARG A 162 -18.65 -14.49 -2.10
CA ARG A 162 -17.89 -13.37 -1.52
C ARG A 162 -17.96 -13.36 0.00
N LEU A 163 -16.81 -13.44 0.64
CA LEU A 163 -16.65 -13.35 2.09
C LEU A 163 -16.24 -11.93 2.49
N GLU A 164 -16.68 -11.49 3.67
CA GLU A 164 -16.18 -10.27 4.30
C GLU A 164 -15.20 -10.64 5.42
N VAL A 165 -14.01 -10.05 5.37
CA VAL A 165 -12.97 -10.20 6.37
C VAL A 165 -12.84 -8.90 7.13
N ASP A 166 -13.19 -8.94 8.42
CA ASP A 166 -13.10 -7.79 9.31
C ASP A 166 -11.84 -7.92 10.18
N LEU A 167 -10.93 -6.96 10.02
CA LEU A 167 -9.70 -6.82 10.80
C LEU A 167 -9.92 -5.77 11.89
N TRP A 168 -9.94 -6.23 13.14
CA TRP A 168 -10.02 -5.40 14.33
C TRP A 168 -8.61 -5.17 14.84
N LEU A 169 -8.01 -4.05 14.44
CA LEU A 169 -6.66 -3.67 14.82
C LEU A 169 -6.72 -2.53 15.83
N GLN A 170 -5.65 -2.29 16.56
CA GLN A 170 -5.59 -1.20 17.55
C GLN A 170 -6.01 0.18 17.00
N ARG A 171 -5.85 0.39 15.69
CA ARG A 171 -6.07 1.67 15.02
C ARG A 171 -7.46 1.81 14.41
N GLY A 172 -8.23 0.74 14.28
CA GLY A 172 -9.54 0.78 13.63
C GLY A 172 -10.03 -0.58 13.15
N LEU A 173 -11.22 -0.55 12.53
CA LEU A 173 -11.83 -1.69 11.86
C LEU A 173 -11.64 -1.55 10.35
N PHE A 174 -11.07 -2.58 9.73
CA PHE A 174 -10.89 -2.64 8.28
C PHE A 174 -11.66 -3.82 7.71
N THR A 175 -12.54 -3.56 6.75
CA THR A 175 -13.31 -4.61 6.05
C THR A 175 -12.73 -4.84 4.66
N CYS A 176 -12.36 -6.09 4.37
CA CYS A 176 -11.87 -6.55 3.08
C CYS A 176 -12.88 -7.53 2.50
N ARG A 177 -12.97 -7.61 1.17
CA ARG A 177 -13.82 -8.61 0.49
C ARG A 177 -12.95 -9.58 -0.26
N VAL A 178 -13.08 -10.86 0.04
CA VAL A 178 -12.30 -11.93 -0.59
C VAL A 178 -13.24 -12.93 -1.24
N ASP A 179 -12.81 -13.52 -2.34
CA ASP A 179 -13.62 -14.47 -3.10
C ASP A 179 -13.25 -15.91 -2.72
N LEU A 180 -14.23 -16.68 -2.28
CA LEU A 180 -14.07 -18.10 -1.97
C LEU A 180 -14.18 -18.93 -3.27
N HIS A 181 -13.15 -19.73 -3.55
CA HIS A 181 -12.95 -20.52 -4.78
C HIS A 181 -12.71 -19.71 -6.06
N GLY A 182 -12.41 -18.41 -5.94
CA GLY A 182 -11.92 -17.59 -7.05
C GLY A 182 -10.42 -17.71 -7.27
N GLU A 183 -9.90 -16.94 -8.22
CA GLU A 183 -8.45 -16.70 -8.31
C GLU A 183 -7.95 -16.02 -7.02
N ARG A 184 -6.79 -16.49 -6.54
CA ARG A 184 -6.13 -15.87 -5.39
C ARG A 184 -5.72 -14.45 -5.78
N HIS A 185 -6.30 -13.49 -5.10
CA HIS A 185 -5.95 -12.09 -5.25
C HIS A 185 -5.86 -11.44 -3.89
N THR A 186 -5.00 -10.44 -3.80
CA THR A 186 -4.90 -9.56 -2.64
C THR A 186 -6.00 -8.52 -2.72
N SER A 187 -6.86 -8.47 -1.71
CA SER A 187 -7.99 -7.55 -1.63
C SER A 187 -7.68 -6.41 -0.67
N GLU A 188 -7.74 -5.17 -1.16
CA GLU A 188 -7.57 -3.97 -0.35
C GLU A 188 -8.75 -3.79 0.62
N CYS A 189 -8.42 -3.50 1.89
CA CYS A 189 -9.39 -3.30 2.95
C CYS A 189 -9.80 -1.83 3.05
N LYS A 190 -11.06 -1.60 3.41
CA LYS A 190 -11.59 -0.26 3.66
C LYS A 190 -11.75 -0.04 5.15
N GLU A 191 -11.25 1.08 5.63
CA GLU A 191 -11.51 1.53 7.00
C GLU A 191 -13.01 1.82 7.17
N ARG A 192 -13.59 1.26 8.23
CA ARG A 192 -14.96 1.55 8.65
C ARG A 192 -14.90 2.65 9.70
N ASN A 193 -15.31 3.85 9.32
CA ASN A 193 -15.59 4.89 10.30
C ASN A 193 -16.83 4.48 11.10
N PHE A 194 -16.66 4.16 12.38
CA PHE A 194 -17.79 4.05 13.29
C PHE A 194 -18.38 5.45 13.47
N ILE A 195 -19.44 5.77 12.74
CA ILE A 195 -20.32 6.85 13.15
C ILE A 195 -21.03 6.32 14.39
N TYR A 196 -20.56 6.70 15.57
CA TYR A 196 -21.35 6.58 16.79
C TYR A 196 -22.63 7.40 16.58
N SER A 197 -23.73 6.74 16.22
CA SER A 197 -25.05 7.33 16.42
C SER A 197 -25.33 7.20 17.91
N SER A 198 -25.03 8.27 18.65
CA SER A 198 -25.53 8.48 20.02
C SER A 198 -27.03 8.70 20.01
#